data_AF-A0A387H7A0-F1
#
_entry.id   AF-A0A387H7A0-F1
#
_cell.length_a   1.000
_cell.length_b   1.000
_cell.length_c   1.000
_cell.angle_alpha   90.00
_cell.angle_beta   90.00
_cell.angle_gamma   90.00
#
_symmetry.space_group_name_H-M   'P 1'
#
loop_
_entity.id
_entity.type
_entity.pdbx_description
1 polymer ?
#
loop_
_entity_poly.entity_id
_entity_poly.type
_entity_poly.pdbx_seq_one_letter_code
_entity_poly.pdbx_strand_id
1 'polypeptide(L)'
;MNGAEPACSCSLTVASVAGSRIRIRMCPPLGSVVALVQLSVVVPLVVTVFVAATGYAATYLTNLRLARRKDHLDRVNRQLSELYGPLYAQAEAVDRAWRKFADGGGNPWTALAPVTTEHAATWRLWMSTVFMPLNRRMVETVVSHADLLREDTIPEPLKELCAHVACYEPIVARWQEDGYDSVQVDDHVSIAGNFPRRELDDCLSPRPHEIRQ
;
A
#
# COMPACT_ATOMS: atom_id res chain seq x y z
N MET A 1 45.19 6.72 70.66
CA MET A 1 44.77 7.86 69.81
C MET A 1 43.25 7.93 69.95
N ASN A 2 42.70 8.46 71.04
CA ASN A 2 42.50 9.87 71.45
C ASN A 2 41.66 10.69 70.45
N GLY A 3 40.48 11.15 70.91
CA GLY A 3 39.59 12.15 70.29
C GLY A 3 38.11 11.80 70.51
N ALA A 4 37.55 11.85 71.73
CA ALA A 4 37.04 13.03 72.45
C ALA A 4 35.82 13.72 71.80
N GLU A 5 34.68 13.65 72.49
CA GLU A 5 33.38 14.31 72.24
C GLU A 5 33.48 15.85 72.17
N PRO A 6 32.36 16.51 71.79
CA PRO A 6 31.87 17.57 72.65
C PRO A 6 30.44 17.30 73.13
N ALA A 7 30.32 17.05 74.44
CA ALA A 7 29.08 17.19 75.19
C ALA A 7 28.69 18.68 75.23
N CYS A 8 27.56 19.01 74.61
CA CYS A 8 26.99 20.36 74.66
C CYS A 8 26.32 20.57 76.03
N SER A 9 27.01 21.32 76.89
CA SER A 9 26.51 21.80 78.18
C SER A 9 25.45 22.89 77.93
N CYS A 10 24.19 22.61 78.26
CA CYS A 10 23.14 23.63 78.40
C CYS A 10 22.80 23.79 79.88
N SER A 11 23.44 24.75 80.52
CA SER A 11 23.11 25.25 81.85
C SER A 11 21.73 25.91 81.84
N LEU A 12 20.74 25.28 82.47
CA LEU A 12 19.43 25.88 82.77
C LEU A 12 19.54 26.66 84.08
N THR A 13 19.73 27.97 83.98
CA THR A 13 19.59 28.89 85.12
C THR A 13 18.10 29.18 85.31
N VAL A 14 17.52 28.69 86.40
CA VAL A 14 16.13 29.02 86.79
C VAL A 14 16.17 30.33 87.57
N ALA A 15 15.88 31.44 86.88
CA ALA A 15 15.56 32.71 87.52
C ALA A 15 14.03 32.81 87.70
N SER A 16 13.59 32.72 88.96
CA SER A 16 12.20 33.02 89.35
C SER A 16 12.01 34.53 89.40
N VAL A 17 11.23 35.08 88.47
CA VAL A 17 10.70 36.45 88.55
C VAL A 17 9.21 36.45 88.18
N ALA A 18 8.43 36.92 89.14
CA ALA A 18 7.06 37.41 89.10
C ALA A 18 6.27 37.40 87.77
N GLY A 19 5.16 36.68 87.78
CA GLY A 19 3.87 37.25 87.34
C GLY A 19 3.65 37.51 85.84
N SER A 20 4.32 36.82 84.93
CA SER A 20 4.04 36.92 83.49
C SER A 20 3.60 35.57 82.91
N ARG A 21 2.42 35.53 82.28
CA ARG A 21 1.91 34.34 81.57
C ARG A 21 2.80 34.06 80.36
N ILE A 22 3.78 33.18 80.54
CA ILE A 22 4.64 32.68 79.45
C ILE A 22 3.76 31.81 78.55
N ARG A 23 3.37 32.36 77.40
CA ARG A 23 2.69 31.62 76.35
C ARG A 23 3.76 30.82 75.60
N ILE A 24 4.00 29.58 76.01
CA ILE A 24 4.95 28.67 75.37
C ILE A 24 4.43 28.38 73.95
N ARG A 25 5.06 29.00 72.95
CA ARG A 25 4.82 28.71 71.54
C ARG A 25 5.55 27.39 71.26
N MET A 26 4.83 26.28 71.32
CA MET A 26 5.33 24.97 70.87
C MET A 26 5.66 25.08 69.37
N CYS A 27 6.94 25.22 69.03
CA CYS A 27 7.41 24.93 67.68
C CYS A 27 7.23 23.42 67.46
N PRO A 28 6.49 22.98 66.43
CA PRO A 28 6.51 21.58 66.06
C PRO A 28 7.96 21.19 65.71
N PRO A 29 8.38 19.96 66.00
CA PRO A 29 9.74 19.52 65.69
C PRO A 29 9.99 19.71 64.19
N LEU A 30 11.09 20.39 63.84
CA LEU A 30 11.48 20.70 62.45
C LEU A 30 11.36 19.48 61.52
N GLY A 31 11.57 18.26 62.03
CA GLY A 31 11.46 17.01 61.27
C GLY A 31 10.05 16.69 60.73
N SER A 32 8.97 17.08 61.43
CA SER A 32 7.60 16.79 60.99
C SER A 32 7.15 17.69 59.83
N VAL A 33 7.64 18.93 59.78
CA VAL A 33 7.34 19.87 58.70
C VAL A 33 8.11 19.50 57.43
N VAL A 34 9.38 19.10 57.56
CA VAL A 34 10.21 18.64 56.44
C VAL A 34 9.64 17.37 55.81
N ALA A 35 9.17 16.40 56.61
CA ALA A 35 8.57 15.16 56.10
C ALA A 35 7.25 15.39 55.32
N LEU A 36 6.40 16.30 55.81
CA LEU A 36 5.14 16.68 55.14
C LEU A 36 5.40 17.43 53.81
N VAL A 37 6.41 18.29 53.78
CA VAL A 37 6.83 19.03 52.56
C VAL A 37 7.49 18.11 51.53
N GLN A 38 8.22 17.08 51.97
CA GLN A 38 8.81 16.09 51.06
C GLN A 38 7.73 15.25 50.36
N LEU A 39 6.72 14.79 51.09
CA LEU A 39 5.60 14.02 50.52
C LEU A 39 4.77 14.83 49.52
N SER A 40 4.56 16.12 49.76
CA SER A 40 3.76 16.98 48.88
C SER A 40 4.45 17.32 47.55
N VAL A 41 5.77 17.21 47.46
CA VAL A 41 6.54 17.43 46.21
C VAL A 41 6.73 16.13 45.43
N VAL A 42 6.96 15.01 46.10
CA VAL A 42 7.21 13.72 45.44
C VAL A 42 5.97 13.19 44.72
N VAL A 43 4.80 13.29 45.34
CA VAL A 43 3.54 12.80 44.75
C VAL A 43 3.21 13.45 43.40
N PRO A 44 3.14 14.79 43.24
CA PRO A 44 2.86 15.41 41.95
C PRO A 44 3.94 15.16 40.90
N LEU A 45 5.21 15.02 41.32
CA LEU A 45 6.31 14.68 40.41
C LEU A 45 6.14 13.26 39.85
N VAL A 46 5.79 12.30 40.69
CA VAL A 46 5.49 10.93 40.26
C VAL A 46 4.26 10.91 39.33
N VAL A 47 3.18 11.63 39.68
CA VAL A 47 1.97 11.74 38.86
C VAL A 47 2.27 12.35 37.50
N THR A 48 3.03 13.44 37.43
CA THR A 48 3.40 14.08 36.15
C THR A 48 4.25 13.17 35.28
N VAL A 49 5.19 12.42 35.86
CA VAL A 49 5.97 11.40 35.13
C VAL A 49 5.06 10.30 34.58
N PHE A 50 4.12 9.78 35.38
CA PHE A 50 3.19 8.75 34.91
C PHE A 50 2.25 9.27 33.82
N VAL A 51 1.72 10.48 33.96
CA VAL A 51 0.87 11.12 32.94
C VAL A 51 1.66 11.32 31.65
N ALA A 52 2.89 11.83 31.73
CA ALA A 52 3.76 12.00 30.57
C ALA A 52 4.10 10.67 29.89
N ALA A 53 4.45 9.65 30.67
CA ALA A 53 4.76 8.31 30.15
C ALA A 53 3.54 7.66 29.47
N THR A 54 2.36 7.78 30.08
CA THR A 54 1.10 7.24 29.53
C THR A 54 0.70 7.99 28.26
N GLY A 55 0.83 9.32 28.25
CA GLY A 55 0.59 10.15 27.07
C GLY A 55 1.53 9.76 25.92
N TYR A 56 2.83 9.64 26.18
CA TYR A 56 3.81 9.22 25.19
C TYR A 56 3.51 7.82 24.64
N ALA A 57 3.20 6.85 25.51
CA ALA A 57 2.82 5.51 25.10
C ALA A 57 1.56 5.50 24.21
N ALA A 58 0.53 6.27 24.58
CA ALA A 58 -0.68 6.42 23.77
C ALA A 58 -0.39 7.04 22.39
N THR A 59 0.44 8.08 22.34
CA THR A 59 0.87 8.70 21.08
C THR A 59 1.67 7.73 20.22
N TYR A 60 2.63 7.01 20.80
CA TYR A 60 3.45 6.04 20.09
C TYR A 60 2.59 4.92 19.46
N LEU A 61 1.65 4.35 20.22
CA LEU A 61 0.72 3.33 19.72
C LEU A 61 -0.19 3.87 18.60
N THR A 62 -0.63 5.12 18.72
CA THR A 62 -1.46 5.79 17.70
C THR A 62 -0.65 6.01 16.42
N ASN A 63 0.58 6.49 16.54
CA ASN A 63 1.49 6.70 15.41
C ASN A 63 1.78 5.36 14.70
N LEU A 64 1.99 4.28 15.44
CA LEU A 64 2.22 2.96 14.85
C LEU A 64 0.99 2.44 14.10
N ARG A 65 -0.22 2.64 14.65
CA ARG A 65 -1.48 2.29 13.97
C ARG A 65 -1.68 3.11 12.70
N LEU A 66 -1.38 4.41 12.77
CA LEU A 66 -1.49 5.32 11.63
C LEU A 66 -0.49 4.94 10.52
N ALA A 67 0.76 4.65 10.88
CA ALA A 67 1.80 4.20 9.95
C ALA A 67 1.36 2.92 9.20
N ARG A 68 0.90 1.89 9.92
CA ARG A 68 0.42 0.65 9.29
C ARG A 68 -0.74 0.86 8.32
N ARG A 69 -1.70 1.71 8.70
CA ARG A 69 -2.84 2.05 7.82
C ARG A 69 -2.38 2.82 6.59
N LYS A 70 -1.44 3.75 6.77
CA LYS A 70 -0.84 4.49 5.67
C LYS A 70 -0.08 3.57 4.71
N ASP A 71 0.77 2.69 5.22
CA ASP A 71 1.52 1.72 4.39
C ASP A 71 0.58 0.82 3.59
N HIS A 72 -0.52 0.38 4.22
CA HIS A 72 -1.55 -0.40 3.54
C HIS A 72 -2.25 0.40 2.43
N LEU A 73 -2.69 1.63 2.73
CA LEU A 73 -3.34 2.51 1.74
C LEU A 73 -2.39 2.88 0.60
N ASP A 74 -1.13 3.16 0.90
CA ASP A 74 -0.11 3.48 -0.10
C ASP A 74 0.10 2.28 -1.03
N ARG A 75 0.14 1.05 -0.49
CA ARG A 75 0.22 -0.17 -1.32
C ARG A 75 -1.02 -0.34 -2.20
N VAL A 76 -2.22 -0.26 -1.64
CA VAL A 76 -3.47 -0.42 -2.41
C VAL A 76 -3.60 0.68 -3.48
N ASN A 77 -3.24 1.91 -3.14
CA ASN A 77 -3.23 3.01 -4.10
C ASN A 77 -2.30 2.72 -5.27
N ARG A 78 -1.07 2.24 -5.01
CA ARG A 78 -0.15 1.81 -6.06
C ARG A 78 -0.74 0.69 -6.91
N GLN A 79 -1.35 -0.32 -6.30
CA GLN A 79 -2.01 -1.40 -7.06
C GLN A 79 -3.06 -0.84 -8.02
N LEU A 80 -3.90 0.08 -7.57
CA LEU A 80 -4.95 0.68 -8.40
C LEU A 80 -4.40 1.63 -9.45
N SER A 81 -3.40 2.46 -9.12
CA SER A 81 -2.90 3.49 -10.04
C SER A 81 -1.85 2.99 -11.03
N GLU A 82 -1.00 2.06 -10.61
CA GLU A 82 0.16 1.60 -11.39
C GLU A 82 -0.13 0.30 -12.15
N LEU A 83 -0.95 -0.61 -11.58
CA LEU A 83 -1.24 -1.91 -12.18
C LEU A 83 -2.66 -1.99 -12.76
N TYR A 84 -3.68 -2.00 -11.90
CA TYR A 84 -5.06 -2.32 -12.32
C TYR A 84 -5.70 -1.21 -13.16
N GLY A 85 -5.44 0.06 -12.84
CA GLY A 85 -5.98 1.20 -13.57
C GLY A 85 -5.53 1.24 -15.04
N PRO A 86 -4.21 1.27 -15.32
CA PRO A 86 -3.70 1.24 -16.69
C PRO A 86 -4.13 -0.03 -17.44
N LEU A 87 -4.06 -1.19 -16.79
CA LEU A 87 -4.43 -2.47 -17.40
C LEU A 87 -5.90 -2.52 -17.80
N TYR A 88 -6.81 -2.04 -16.93
CA TYR A 88 -8.23 -1.92 -17.25
C TYR A 88 -8.49 -0.93 -18.39
N ALA A 89 -7.87 0.26 -18.35
CA ALA A 89 -8.05 1.27 -19.38
C ALA A 89 -7.59 0.78 -20.76
N GLN A 90 -6.48 0.05 -20.82
CA GLN A 90 -5.96 -0.56 -22.05
C GLN A 90 -6.85 -1.69 -22.54
N ALA A 91 -7.28 -2.59 -21.64
CA ALA A 91 -8.17 -3.69 -22.00
C ALA A 91 -9.50 -3.18 -22.58
N GLU A 92 -10.07 -2.13 -21.99
CA GLU A 92 -11.29 -1.48 -22.50
C GLU A 92 -11.05 -0.77 -23.84
N ALA A 93 -9.88 -0.19 -24.05
CA ALA A 93 -9.52 0.43 -25.34
C ALA A 93 -9.39 -0.62 -26.46
N VAL A 94 -8.72 -1.76 -26.18
CA VAL A 94 -8.63 -2.90 -27.10
C VAL A 94 -10.02 -3.42 -27.45
N ASP A 95 -10.87 -3.61 -26.44
CA ASP A 95 -12.23 -4.11 -26.62
C ASP A 95 -13.09 -3.20 -27.50
N ARG A 96 -13.06 -1.90 -27.25
CA ARG A 96 -13.78 -0.92 -28.08
C ARG A 96 -13.24 -0.87 -29.50
N ALA A 97 -11.92 -0.93 -29.68
CA ALA A 97 -11.30 -0.99 -30.99
C ALA A 97 -11.72 -2.27 -31.74
N TRP A 98 -11.73 -3.42 -31.05
CA TRP A 98 -12.17 -4.69 -31.60
C TRP A 98 -13.62 -4.66 -32.05
N ARG A 99 -14.52 -4.12 -31.22
CA ARG A 99 -15.93 -3.94 -31.59
C ARG A 99 -16.08 -3.08 -32.85
N LYS A 100 -15.35 -1.96 -32.95
CA LYS A 100 -15.39 -1.10 -34.14
C LYS A 100 -14.84 -1.78 -35.39
N PHE A 101 -13.77 -2.57 -35.24
CA PHE A 101 -13.26 -3.39 -36.33
C PHE A 101 -14.26 -4.46 -36.76
N ALA A 102 -14.88 -5.16 -35.80
CA ALA A 102 -15.85 -6.21 -36.04
C ALA A 102 -17.13 -5.69 -36.71
N ASP A 103 -17.64 -4.53 -36.29
CA ASP A 103 -18.80 -3.86 -36.92
C ASP A 103 -18.55 -3.53 -38.40
N GLY A 104 -17.29 -3.31 -38.79
CA GLY A 104 -16.87 -2.93 -40.14
C GLY A 104 -16.69 -4.10 -41.12
N GLY A 105 -16.93 -5.36 -40.71
CA GLY A 105 -16.71 -6.53 -41.57
C GLY A 105 -16.17 -7.77 -40.85
N GLY A 106 -15.97 -7.71 -39.53
CA GLY A 106 -15.66 -8.87 -38.70
C GLY A 106 -14.21 -9.32 -38.71
N ASN A 107 -13.92 -10.34 -37.91
CA ASN A 107 -12.68 -11.11 -38.02
C ASN A 107 -12.73 -11.94 -39.31
N PRO A 108 -11.92 -11.63 -40.34
CA PRO A 108 -11.97 -12.32 -41.63
C PRO A 108 -11.66 -13.81 -41.51
N TRP A 109 -10.99 -14.23 -40.44
CA TRP A 109 -10.56 -15.61 -40.20
C TRP A 109 -11.65 -16.50 -39.58
N THR A 110 -12.80 -15.93 -39.23
CA THR A 110 -13.96 -16.71 -38.72
C THR A 110 -15.00 -17.04 -39.79
N ALA A 111 -14.86 -16.50 -41.00
CA ALA A 111 -15.81 -16.70 -42.08
C ALA A 111 -15.54 -18.02 -42.83
N LEU A 112 -16.61 -18.68 -43.29
CA LEU A 112 -16.52 -19.86 -44.17
C LEU A 112 -16.02 -19.53 -45.58
N ALA A 113 -16.04 -18.26 -45.97
CA ALA A 113 -15.59 -17.80 -47.28
C ALA A 113 -14.06 -17.61 -47.32
N PRO A 114 -13.41 -17.86 -48.47
CA PRO A 114 -11.98 -17.61 -48.62
C PRO A 114 -11.65 -16.14 -48.36
N VAL A 115 -10.62 -15.90 -47.56
CA VAL A 115 -10.17 -14.55 -47.20
C VAL A 115 -9.54 -13.88 -48.42
N THR A 116 -9.96 -12.65 -48.71
CA THR A 116 -9.39 -11.84 -49.79
C THR A 116 -8.08 -11.19 -49.35
N THR A 117 -7.23 -10.83 -50.31
CA THR A 117 -5.97 -10.09 -50.05
C THR A 117 -6.22 -8.76 -49.33
N GLU A 118 -7.31 -8.07 -49.68
CA GLU A 118 -7.74 -6.82 -49.02
C GLU A 118 -8.12 -7.02 -47.55
N HIS A 119 -8.88 -8.08 -47.25
CA HIS A 119 -9.22 -8.42 -45.87
C HIS A 119 -7.99 -8.79 -45.05
N ALA A 120 -7.07 -9.59 -45.62
CA ALA A 120 -5.82 -9.95 -44.97
C ALA A 120 -4.93 -8.73 -44.71
N ALA A 121 -4.81 -7.82 -45.68
CA ALA A 121 -4.09 -6.55 -45.52
C ALA A 121 -4.71 -5.66 -44.44
N THR A 122 -6.03 -5.56 -44.40
CA THR A 122 -6.76 -4.81 -43.37
C THR A 122 -6.52 -5.40 -41.98
N TRP A 123 -6.59 -6.72 -41.82
CA TRP A 123 -6.24 -7.40 -40.57
C TRP A 123 -4.83 -7.08 -40.11
N ARG A 124 -3.84 -7.25 -41.00
CA ARG A 124 -2.42 -6.96 -40.68
C ARG A 124 -2.21 -5.52 -40.24
N LEU A 125 -2.88 -4.58 -40.91
CA LEU A 125 -2.83 -3.16 -40.55
C LEU A 125 -3.35 -2.93 -39.14
N TRP A 126 -4.57 -3.39 -38.83
CA TRP A 126 -5.19 -3.20 -37.51
C TRP A 126 -4.41 -3.90 -36.40
N MET A 127 -3.98 -5.15 -36.62
CA MET A 127 -3.18 -5.90 -35.66
C MET A 127 -1.85 -5.20 -35.37
N SER A 128 -1.14 -4.71 -36.40
CA SER A 128 0.18 -4.10 -36.24
C SER A 128 0.13 -2.69 -35.65
N THR A 129 -0.94 -1.93 -35.92
CA THR A 129 -1.02 -0.50 -35.54
C THR A 129 -1.86 -0.23 -34.29
N VAL A 130 -2.83 -1.10 -33.98
CA VAL A 130 -3.77 -0.90 -32.87
C VAL A 130 -3.65 -2.01 -31.83
N PHE A 131 -3.93 -3.26 -32.20
CA PHE A 131 -4.11 -4.33 -31.23
C PHE A 131 -2.80 -4.77 -30.58
N MET A 132 -1.77 -5.12 -31.36
CA MET A 132 -0.49 -5.53 -30.79
C MET A 132 0.19 -4.42 -29.97
N PRO A 133 0.22 -3.15 -30.39
CA PRO A 133 0.74 -2.08 -29.55
C PRO A 133 0.03 -1.95 -28.21
N LEU A 134 -1.30 -2.07 -28.17
CA LEU A 134 -2.05 -2.03 -26.90
C LEU A 134 -1.80 -3.28 -26.05
N ASN A 135 -1.82 -4.47 -26.66
CA ASN A 135 -1.59 -5.73 -25.95
C ASN A 135 -0.18 -5.81 -25.36
N ARG A 136 0.84 -5.33 -26.09
CA ARG A 136 2.22 -5.21 -25.58
C ARG A 136 2.31 -4.31 -24.36
N ARG A 137 1.63 -3.16 -24.37
CA ARG A 137 1.58 -2.25 -23.21
C ARG A 137 0.92 -2.91 -22.00
N MET A 138 -0.12 -3.72 -22.22
CA MET A 138 -0.74 -4.48 -21.13
C MET A 138 0.25 -5.49 -20.52
N VAL A 139 0.96 -6.25 -21.36
CA VAL A 139 2.00 -7.20 -20.91
C VAL A 139 3.13 -6.45 -20.18
N GLU A 140 3.56 -5.31 -20.71
CA GLU A 140 4.56 -4.46 -20.06
C GLU A 140 4.08 -4.01 -18.67
N THR A 141 2.85 -3.53 -18.54
CA THR A 141 2.24 -3.17 -17.24
C THR A 141 2.24 -4.35 -16.27
N VAL A 142 1.83 -5.54 -16.71
CA VAL A 142 1.81 -6.76 -15.88
C VAL A 142 3.21 -7.14 -15.41
N VAL A 143 4.20 -7.17 -16.31
CA VAL A 143 5.57 -7.61 -15.99
C VAL A 143 6.29 -6.58 -15.12
N SER A 144 6.12 -5.28 -15.40
CA SER A 144 6.79 -4.20 -14.67
C SER A 144 6.25 -3.96 -13.26
N HIS A 145 4.99 -4.33 -13.00
CA HIS A 145 4.33 -4.13 -11.71
C HIS A 145 3.85 -5.46 -11.10
N ALA A 146 4.56 -6.56 -11.39
CA ALA A 146 4.23 -7.88 -10.86
C ALA A 146 4.33 -7.93 -9.32
N ASP A 147 5.12 -7.07 -8.69
CA ASP A 147 5.22 -6.90 -7.23
C ASP A 147 3.91 -6.40 -6.59
N LEU A 148 3.06 -5.75 -7.40
CA LEU A 148 1.77 -5.22 -6.98
C LEU A 148 0.63 -6.21 -7.15
N LEU A 149 0.87 -7.42 -7.65
CA LEU A 149 -0.16 -8.47 -7.70
C LEU A 149 -0.62 -8.83 -6.28
N ARG A 150 -1.90 -9.16 -6.16
CA ARG A 150 -2.52 -9.54 -4.88
C ARG A 150 -2.14 -10.96 -4.48
N GLU A 151 -2.01 -11.83 -5.47
CA GLU A 151 -1.70 -13.25 -5.35
C GLU A 151 -0.19 -13.51 -5.31
N ASP A 152 0.21 -14.63 -4.70
CA ASP A 152 1.61 -15.09 -4.68
C ASP A 152 2.13 -15.52 -6.07
N THR A 153 1.22 -15.72 -7.02
CA THR A 153 1.50 -16.11 -8.40
C THR A 153 0.68 -15.28 -9.36
N ILE A 154 1.22 -15.03 -10.56
CA ILE A 154 0.49 -14.33 -11.63
C ILE A 154 -0.85 -15.04 -11.92
N PRO A 155 -1.99 -14.34 -11.88
CA PRO A 155 -3.28 -14.90 -12.26
C PRO A 155 -3.29 -15.48 -13.68
N GLU A 156 -4.02 -16.58 -13.88
CA GLU A 156 -4.09 -17.27 -15.16
C GLU A 156 -4.47 -16.38 -16.35
N PRO A 157 -5.47 -15.46 -16.24
CA PRO A 157 -5.82 -14.57 -17.36
C PRO A 157 -4.67 -13.66 -17.80
N LEU A 158 -3.79 -13.26 -16.86
CA LEU A 158 -2.61 -12.46 -17.18
C LEU A 158 -1.52 -13.31 -17.83
N LYS A 159 -1.39 -14.59 -17.48
CA LYS A 159 -0.47 -15.51 -18.17
C LYS A 159 -0.93 -15.74 -19.61
N GLU A 160 -2.22 -15.97 -19.82
CA GLU A 160 -2.80 -16.15 -21.15
C GLU A 160 -2.62 -14.90 -22.02
N LEU A 161 -2.77 -13.70 -21.43
CA LEU A 161 -2.43 -12.45 -22.12
C LEU A 161 -0.96 -12.42 -22.56
N CYS A 162 -0.03 -12.75 -21.66
CA CYS A 162 1.40 -12.80 -21.99
C CYS A 162 1.69 -13.83 -23.08
N ALA A 163 1.11 -15.02 -23.00
CA ALA A 163 1.25 -16.08 -24.00
C ALA A 163 0.68 -15.65 -25.36
N HIS A 164 -0.48 -15.00 -25.37
CA HIS A 164 -1.12 -14.47 -26.56
C HIS A 164 -0.22 -13.48 -27.29
N VAL A 165 0.33 -12.49 -26.58
CA VAL A 165 1.25 -11.51 -27.16
C VAL A 165 2.52 -12.18 -27.66
N ALA A 166 3.16 -13.01 -26.84
CA ALA A 166 4.40 -13.71 -27.20
C ALA A 166 4.24 -14.57 -28.46
N CYS A 167 3.10 -15.25 -28.61
CA CYS A 167 2.84 -16.09 -29.79
C CYS A 167 2.49 -15.26 -31.04
N TYR A 168 2.02 -14.02 -30.90
CA TYR A 168 1.76 -13.11 -32.03
C TYR A 168 3.00 -12.37 -32.52
N GLU A 169 4.03 -12.16 -31.69
CA GLU A 169 5.27 -11.48 -32.09
C GLU A 169 5.91 -12.03 -33.38
N PRO A 170 6.16 -13.35 -33.53
CA PRO A 170 6.76 -13.87 -34.76
C PRO A 170 5.85 -13.73 -35.99
N ILE A 171 4.53 -13.76 -35.80
CA ILE A 171 3.55 -13.58 -36.88
C ILE A 171 3.61 -12.13 -37.40
N VAL A 172 3.56 -11.16 -36.48
CA VAL A 172 3.62 -9.73 -36.82
C VAL A 172 4.97 -9.36 -37.43
N ALA A 173 6.07 -9.96 -36.96
CA ALA A 173 7.38 -9.78 -37.54
C ALA A 173 7.44 -10.26 -38.99
N ARG A 174 6.88 -11.44 -39.30
CA ARG A 174 6.81 -11.98 -40.67
C ARG A 174 6.07 -11.06 -41.63
N TRP A 175 5.02 -10.38 -41.17
CA TRP A 175 4.27 -9.43 -42.00
C TRP A 175 5.07 -8.19 -42.42
N GLN A 176 6.21 -7.91 -41.77
CA GLN A 176 7.09 -6.80 -42.13
C GLN A 176 8.10 -7.17 -43.22
N GLU A 177 8.14 -8.43 -43.66
CA GLU A 177 9.00 -8.86 -44.76
C GLU A 177 8.51 -8.26 -46.09
N ASP A 178 9.47 -7.82 -46.92
CA ASP A 178 9.17 -7.21 -48.21
C ASP A 178 8.38 -8.18 -49.11
N GLY A 179 7.23 -7.72 -49.61
CA GLY A 179 6.37 -8.49 -50.51
C GLY A 179 5.43 -9.50 -49.83
N TYR A 180 5.26 -9.44 -48.51
CA TYR A 180 4.33 -10.32 -47.80
C TYR A 180 2.86 -10.07 -48.20
N ASP A 181 2.21 -11.07 -48.82
CA ASP A 181 0.84 -10.99 -49.31
C ASP A 181 -0.06 -12.20 -48.99
N SER A 182 0.39 -13.09 -48.09
CA SER A 182 -0.36 -14.32 -47.75
C SER A 182 -1.81 -14.03 -47.32
N VAL A 183 -2.68 -14.98 -47.64
CA VAL A 183 -4.10 -15.04 -47.25
C VAL A 183 -4.42 -16.30 -46.44
N GLN A 184 -3.40 -17.11 -46.09
CA GLN A 184 -3.61 -18.32 -45.29
C GLN A 184 -3.87 -17.96 -43.83
N VAL A 185 -4.82 -18.68 -43.20
CA VAL A 185 -5.22 -18.46 -41.81
C VAL A 185 -4.03 -18.62 -40.85
N ASP A 186 -3.23 -19.67 -41.07
CA ASP A 186 -2.10 -20.03 -40.20
C ASP A 186 -0.98 -18.98 -40.20
N ASP A 187 -0.94 -18.12 -41.22
CA ASP A 187 0.00 -17.00 -41.26
C ASP A 187 -0.54 -15.72 -40.58
N HIS A 188 -1.78 -15.74 -40.08
CA HIS A 188 -2.44 -14.56 -39.53
C HIS A 188 -3.00 -14.72 -38.12
N VAL A 189 -3.18 -15.96 -37.66
CA VAL A 189 -3.77 -16.27 -36.36
C VAL A 189 -2.76 -17.01 -35.49
N SER A 190 -2.63 -16.56 -34.24
CA SER A 190 -1.73 -17.15 -33.26
C SER A 190 -2.25 -18.49 -32.72
N ILE A 191 -1.33 -19.42 -32.44
CA ILE A 191 -1.60 -20.70 -31.79
C ILE A 191 -2.09 -20.56 -30.34
N ALA A 192 -1.87 -19.40 -29.72
CA ALA A 192 -2.36 -19.10 -28.36
C ALA A 192 -3.89 -18.92 -28.31
N GLY A 193 -4.58 -19.01 -29.46
CA GLY A 193 -6.02 -18.87 -29.53
C GLY A 193 -6.49 -17.41 -29.38
N ASN A 194 -7.73 -17.25 -28.97
CA ASN A 194 -8.37 -15.94 -28.84
C ASN A 194 -7.79 -15.14 -27.68
N PHE A 195 -7.86 -13.81 -27.81
CA PHE A 195 -7.50 -12.91 -26.71
C PHE A 195 -8.40 -13.20 -25.48
N PRO A 196 -7.84 -13.35 -24.26
CA PRO A 196 -8.57 -13.80 -23.06
C PRO A 196 -9.41 -12.66 -22.43
N ARG A 197 -10.29 -12.04 -23.23
CA ARG A 197 -11.01 -10.82 -22.84
C ARG A 197 -11.90 -11.04 -21.63
N ARG A 198 -12.72 -12.09 -21.68
CA ARG A 198 -13.72 -12.37 -20.65
C ARG A 198 -13.05 -12.67 -19.31
N GLU A 199 -12.00 -13.47 -19.36
CA GLU A 199 -11.21 -13.89 -18.22
C GLU A 199 -10.45 -12.70 -17.60
N LEU A 200 -9.93 -11.79 -18.44
CA LEU A 200 -9.34 -10.54 -17.99
C LEU A 200 -10.38 -9.65 -17.32
N ASP A 201 -11.58 -9.50 -17.87
CA ASP A 201 -12.64 -8.69 -17.25
C ASP A 201 -13.06 -9.23 -15.89
N ASP A 202 -13.21 -10.56 -15.77
CA ASP A 202 -13.54 -11.21 -14.51
C ASP A 202 -12.41 -11.03 -13.46
N CYS A 203 -11.15 -11.01 -13.92
CA CYS A 203 -9.98 -10.78 -13.06
C CYS A 203 -9.83 -9.31 -12.64
N LEU A 204 -10.19 -8.36 -13.50
CA LEU A 204 -10.01 -6.92 -13.29
C LEU A 204 -11.23 -6.27 -12.62
N SER A 205 -12.40 -6.91 -12.70
CA SER A 205 -13.62 -6.41 -12.07
C SER A 205 -13.58 -6.58 -10.56
N PRO A 206 -13.90 -5.53 -9.78
CA PRO A 206 -13.98 -5.65 -8.33
C PRO A 206 -15.09 -6.65 -7.96
N ARG A 207 -14.73 -7.68 -7.19
CA ARG A 207 -15.71 -8.69 -6.77
C ARG A 207 -16.72 -8.05 -5.81
N PRO A 208 -18.04 -8.22 -6.02
CA PRO A 208 -19.08 -7.52 -5.24
C PRO A 208 -19.01 -7.74 -3.72
N HIS A 209 -18.40 -8.83 -3.27
CA HIS A 209 -18.26 -9.17 -1.85
C HIS A 209 -17.08 -8.47 -1.15
N GLU A 210 -16.14 -7.89 -1.88
CA GLU A 210 -14.98 -7.19 -1.31
C GLU A 210 -15.25 -5.70 -1.05
N ILE A 211 -16.31 -5.11 -1.62
CA ILE A 211 -16.64 -3.68 -1.46
C ILE A 211 -17.29 -3.37 -0.09
N ARG A 212 -17.58 -4.41 0.73
CA ARG A 212 -18.32 -4.28 2.01
C ARG A 212 -17.46 -4.51 3.27
N GLN A 213 -16.14 -4.50 3.19
CA GLN A 213 -15.27 -4.55 4.39
C GLN A 213 -14.35 -3.34 4.43
#